data_AF-A0A6A5TM82-F1
#
_entry.id   AF-A0A6A5TM82-F1
#
_cell.length_a   1.000
_cell.length_b   1.000
_cell.length_c   1.000
_cell.angle_alpha   90.00
_cell.angle_beta   90.00
_cell.angle_gamma   90.00
#
_symmetry.space_group_name_H-M   'P 1'
#
loop_
_entity.id
_entity.type
_entity.pdbx_description
1 polymer ?
#
loop_
_entity_poly.entity_id
_entity_poly.type
_entity_poly.pdbx_seq_one_letter_code
_entity_poly.pdbx_strand_id
1 'polypeptide(L)' 'GHTLLFHAVSEGNLTLAHELIMLGSNVGSADYTGWTPFHEAVRTYRHDLIELMINQGSDV' A
#
# COMPACT_ATOMS: atom_id res chain seq x y z
N GLY A 1 0.77 -4.69 13.23
CA GLY A 1 -0.59 -4.12 13.23
C GLY A 1 -0.99 -3.88 11.79
N HIS A 2 -2.09 -4.44 11.32
CA HIS A 2 -2.54 -4.16 9.96
C HIS A 2 -3.09 -2.73 9.89
N THR A 3 -2.52 -1.92 9.00
CA THR A 3 -3.04 -0.58 8.71
C THR A 3 -4.21 -0.68 7.73
N LEU A 4 -5.05 0.35 7.68
CA LEU A 4 -6.14 0.43 6.69
C LEU A 4 -5.61 0.27 5.26
N LEU A 5 -4.44 0.84 4.97
CA LEU A 5 -3.79 0.72 3.67
C LEU A 5 -3.37 -0.73 3.37
N PHE A 6 -2.86 -1.46 4.37
CA PHE A 6 -2.52 -2.88 4.20
C PHE A 6 -3.74 -3.71 3.78
N HIS A 7 -4.89 -3.47 4.41
CA HIS A 7 -6.14 -4.14 4.06
C HIS A 7 -6.60 -3.81 2.64
N ALA A 8 -6.62 -2.52 2.27
CA ALA A 8 -6.99 -2.10 0.92
C ALA A 8 -6.13 -2.78 -0.15
N VAL A 9 -4.83 -2.95 0.14
CA VAL A 9 -3.86 -3.54 -0.79
C VAL A 9 -4.01 -5.05 -0.88
N SER A 10 -4.21 -5.72 0.25
CA SER A 10 -4.48 -7.16 0.30
C SER A 10 -5.76 -7.53 -0.45
N GLU A 11 -6.79 -6.66 -0.38
CA GLU A 11 -8.02 -6.80 -1.15
C GLU A 11 -7.86 -6.42 -2.64
N GLY A 12 -6.76 -5.78 -3.04
CA GLY A 12 -6.57 -5.27 -4.38
C GLY A 12 -7.43 -4.04 -4.72
N ASN A 13 -7.92 -3.34 -3.70
CA ASN A 13 -8.78 -2.18 -3.85
C ASN A 13 -7.95 -0.92 -4.16
N LEU A 14 -7.69 -0.71 -5.46
CA LEU A 14 -6.90 0.42 -5.96
C LEU A 14 -7.46 1.77 -5.55
N THR A 15 -8.77 1.97 -5.63
CA THR A 15 -9.44 3.24 -5.29
C THR A 15 -9.25 3.57 -3.82
N LEU A 16 -9.54 2.61 -2.94
CA LEU A 16 -9.37 2.80 -1.50
C LEU A 16 -7.90 3.01 -1.11
N ALA A 17 -6.98 2.27 -1.74
CA ALA A 17 -5.56 2.48 -1.52
C ALA A 17 -5.12 3.90 -1.94
N HIS A 18 -5.60 4.40 -3.09
CA HIS A 18 -5.33 5.76 -3.56
C HIS A 18 -5.86 6.81 -2.58
N GLU A 19 -7.12 6.71 -2.16
CA GLU A 19 -7.70 7.63 -1.17
C GLU A 19 -6.91 7.64 0.15
N LEU A 20 -6.56 6.47 0.66
CA LEU A 20 -5.80 6.34 1.90
C LEU A 20 -4.41 6.96 1.78
N ILE A 21 -3.72 6.75 0.66
CA ILE A 21 -2.41 7.35 0.39
C ILE A 21 -2.54 8.88 0.31
N MET A 22 -3.55 9.41 -0.39
CA MET A 22 -3.82 10.85 -0.49
C MET A 22 -4.16 11.50 0.86
N LEU A 23 -4.74 10.74 1.79
CA LEU A 23 -5.00 11.17 3.17
C LEU A 23 -3.74 11.15 4.06
N GLY A 24 -2.57 10.81 3.51
CA GLY A 24 -1.30 10.75 4.23
C GLY A 24 -1.11 9.45 5.01
N SER A 25 -1.74 8.34 4.57
CA SER A 25 -1.50 7.04 5.19
C SER A 25 -0.03 6.65 5.09
N ASN A 26 0.52 6.16 6.20
CA ASN A 26 1.90 5.71 6.24
C ASN A 26 2.09 4.40 5.44
N VAL A 27 2.58 4.54 4.21
CA VAL A 27 2.94 3.43 3.29
C VAL A 27 4.05 2.53 3.84
N GLY A 28 4.88 3.04 4.76
CA GLY A 28 5.98 2.32 5.39
C GLY A 28 5.60 1.56 6.66
N SER A 29 4.34 1.62 7.10
CA SER A 29 3.92 0.93 8.32
C SER A 29 3.87 -0.57 8.08
N ALA A 30 4.68 -1.31 8.83
CA ALA A 30 4.73 -2.76 8.77
C ALA A 30 3.67 -3.42 9.66
N ASP A 31 3.18 -4.58 9.22
CA ASP A 31 2.31 -5.46 9.99
C ASP A 31 3.06 -6.13 11.16
N TYR A 32 2.45 -7.14 11.79
CA TYR A 32 3.09 -7.87 12.89
C TYR A 32 4.25 -8.78 12.43
N THR A 33 4.39 -9.03 11.13
CA THR A 33 5.41 -9.88 10.52
C THR A 33 6.53 -9.06 9.87
N GLY A 34 6.45 -7.73 9.90
CA GLY A 34 7.41 -6.83 9.25
C GLY A 34 7.06 -6.47 7.81
N TRP A 35 5.90 -6.88 7.31
CA TRP A 35 5.44 -6.64 5.96
C TRP A 35 4.72 -5.31 5.84
N THR A 36 5.19 -4.48 4.92
CA THR A 36 4.50 -3.24 4.56
C THR A 36 3.43 -3.51 3.50
N PRO A 37 2.45 -2.60 3.31
CA PRO A 37 1.50 -2.68 2.21
C PRO A 37 2.19 -2.89 0.85
N PHE A 38 3.37 -2.29 0.65
CA PHE A 38 4.15 -2.47 -0.58
C PHE A 38 4.60 -3.93 -0.80
N HIS A 39 5.08 -4.61 0.25
CA HIS A 39 5.45 -6.04 0.14
C HIS A 39 4.25 -6.90 -0.28
N GLU A 40 3.07 -6.60 0.26
CA GLU A 40 1.83 -7.31 -0.08
C GLU A 40 1.42 -7.05 -1.54
N ALA A 41 1.52 -5.82 -2.03
CA ALA A 41 1.26 -5.48 -3.44
C ALA A 41 2.19 -6.25 -4.40
N VAL A 42 3.48 -6.35 -4.04
CA VAL A 42 4.49 -7.12 -4.80
C VAL A 42 4.20 -8.62 -4.76
N ARG A 43 3.92 -9.18 -3.57
CA ARG A 43 3.61 -10.62 -3.41
C ARG A 43 2.38 -11.04 -4.22
N THR A 44 1.39 -10.16 -4.35
CA THR A 44 0.13 -10.42 -5.04
C THR A 44 0.16 -10.02 -6.52
N TYR A 45 1.30 -9.58 -7.05
CA TYR A 45 1.50 -9.13 -8.43
C TYR A 45 0.50 -8.05 -8.87
N ARG A 46 0.14 -7.15 -7.96
CA ARG A 46 -0.80 -6.06 -8.20
C ARG A 46 -0.07 -4.85 -8.79
N HIS A 47 0.28 -4.93 -10.08
CA HIS A 47 1.06 -3.89 -10.77
C HIS A 47 0.50 -2.48 -10.59
N ASP A 48 -0.82 -2.30 -10.70
CA ASP A 48 -1.46 -0.97 -10.54
C ASP A 48 -1.25 -0.38 -9.14
N LEU A 49 -1.30 -1.22 -8.10
CA LEU A 49 -1.05 -0.79 -6.71
C LEU A 49 0.44 -0.51 -6.47
N ILE A 50 1.33 -1.27 -7.10
CA ILE A 50 2.77 -1.04 -7.05
C ILE A 50 3.10 0.30 -7.71
N GLU A 51 2.56 0.56 -8.90
CA GLU A 51 2.75 1.82 -9.62
C GLU A 51 2.19 3.01 -8.83
N LEU A 52 0.98 2.87 -8.28
CA LEU A 52 0.38 3.87 -7.40
C LEU A 52 1.30 4.19 -6.21
N MET A 53 1.79 3.18 -5.49
CA MET A 53 2.65 3.39 -4.32
C MET A 53 4.02 3.94 -4.68
N ILE A 54 4.60 3.55 -5.82
CA ILE A 54 5.87 4.11 -6.30
C ILE A 54 5.70 5.58 -6.65
N ASN A 55 4.63 5.92 -7.38
CA ASN A 55 4.35 7.30 -7.79
C ASN A 55 4.03 8.22 -6.61
N GLN A 56 3.47 7.68 -5.53
CA GLN A 56 3.10 8.45 -4.34
C GLN A 56 4.17 8.42 -3.23
N GLY A 57 5.03 7.41 -3.21
CA GLY A 57 6.13 7.26 -2.24
C GLY A 57 7.48 7.78 -2.74
N SER A 58 7.58 8.12 -4.02
CA SER A 58 8.76 8.82 -4.58
C SER A 58 8.57 10.32 -4.43
N ASP A 59 8.86 10.84 -3.24
CA ASP A 59 9.35 12.20 -3.14
C ASP A 59 10.74 12.20 -3.80
N VAL A 60 10.88 12.86 -4.95
CA VAL A 60 12.17 13.03 -5.65
C VAL A 60 13.03 14.04 -4.90
#